data_AF-A0A2W5F7X7-F1
#
_entry.id   AF-A0A2W5F7X7-F1
#
_cell.length_a   1.000
_cell.length_b   1.000
_cell.length_c   1.000
_cell.angle_alpha   90.00
_cell.angle_beta   90.00
_cell.angle_gamma   90.00
#
_symmetry.space_group_name_H-M   'P 1'
#
loop_
_entity.id
_entity.type
_entity.pdbx_description
1 polymer ?
#
loop_
_entity_poly.entity_id
_entity_poly.type
_entity_poly.pdbx_seq_one_letter_code
_entity_poly.pdbx_strand_id
1 'polypeptide(L)'
;MSLSLRDQLLKAGLVNEKQAKQAGKQKQKQVRLEKKNQVEKDDSQRQAALQAQAEKLARDQELNRQQQEKAEQKARAAQIKQLIESSRLPKLTTEDYYNFVDEKKVKRLSVNNLMRDKLSRGSLAIVRHGGGYEVIPREAALKIQERDPQRVVQLNVQTEAPDADDPYAAYQIPDDLMW
;
A
#
# COMPACT_ATOMS: atom_id res chain seq x y z
N MET A 1 10.73 28.88 48.31
CA MET A 1 9.99 30.04 47.78
C MET A 1 10.44 30.29 46.35
N SER A 2 9.75 29.75 45.34
CA SER A 2 10.08 29.97 43.93
C SER A 2 9.67 31.38 43.51
N LEU A 3 10.63 32.22 43.10
CA LEU A 3 10.31 33.54 42.57
C LEU A 3 9.54 33.38 41.26
N SER A 4 8.40 34.08 41.16
CA SER A 4 7.59 34.16 39.95
C SER A 4 8.44 34.70 38.79
N LEU A 5 8.24 34.18 37.57
CA LEU A 5 8.91 34.64 36.34
C LEU A 5 8.79 36.16 36.16
N ARG A 6 7.67 36.74 36.61
CA ARG A 6 7.43 38.19 36.62
C ARG A 6 8.39 38.94 37.55
N ASP A 7 8.67 38.38 38.72
CA ASP A 7 9.60 38.97 39.70
C ASP A 7 11.06 38.77 39.26
N GLN A 8 11.35 37.68 38.54
CA GLN A 8 12.65 37.48 37.90
C GLN A 8 12.90 38.53 36.79
N LEU A 9 11.88 38.84 35.98
CA LEU A 9 11.97 39.85 34.91
C LEU A 9 12.06 41.29 35.43
N LEU A 10 11.37 41.62 36.53
CA LEU A 10 11.51 42.91 37.21
C LEU A 10 12.89 43.06 37.87
N LYS A 11 13.39 41.99 38.51
CA LYS A 11 14.71 41.97 39.15
C LYS A 11 15.85 42.02 38.13
N ALA A 12 15.64 41.52 36.91
CA ALA A 12 16.58 41.59 35.79
C ALA A 12 16.60 42.95 35.06
N GLY A 13 15.79 43.95 35.50
CA GLY A 13 15.79 45.30 34.93
C GLY A 13 15.21 45.41 33.51
N LEU A 14 14.69 44.33 32.95
CA LEU A 14 14.13 44.25 31.60
C LEU A 14 12.73 44.87 31.47
N VAL A 15 12.03 45.09 32.60
CA VAL A 15 10.67 45.64 32.62
C VAL A 15 10.54 46.65 33.75
N ASN A 16 9.96 47.82 33.46
CA ASN A 16 9.76 48.86 34.46
C ASN A 16 8.51 48.54 35.33
N GLU A 17 8.52 48.88 36.62
CA GLU A 17 7.46 48.52 37.59
C GLU A 17 6.07 49.02 37.16
N LYS A 18 6.04 50.14 36.42
CA LYS A 18 4.83 50.70 35.79
C LYS A 18 4.22 49.77 34.74
N GLN A 19 5.04 49.15 33.89
CA GLN A 19 4.59 48.23 32.84
C GLN A 19 4.08 46.91 33.44
N ALA A 20 4.75 46.41 34.47
CA ALA A 20 4.30 45.23 35.20
C ALA A 20 2.93 45.47 35.88
N LYS A 21 2.73 46.63 36.52
CA LYS A 21 1.44 47.01 37.12
C LYS A 21 0.35 47.23 36.06
N GLN A 22 0.66 47.82 34.91
CA GLN A 22 -0.26 47.96 33.79
C GLN A 22 -0.71 46.61 33.22
N ALA A 23 0.22 45.69 33.00
CA ALA A 23 -0.09 44.32 32.54
C ALA A 23 -0.98 43.57 33.55
N GLY A 24 -0.74 43.76 34.86
CA GLY A 24 -1.59 43.21 35.92
C GLY A 24 -3.02 43.77 35.90
N LYS A 25 -3.16 45.10 35.75
CA LYS A 25 -4.47 45.76 35.65
C LYS A 25 -5.21 45.36 34.37
N GLN A 26 -4.52 45.18 33.25
CA GLN A 26 -5.11 44.70 32.00
C GLN A 26 -5.63 43.27 32.14
N LYS A 27 -4.86 42.36 32.76
CA LYS A 27 -5.32 41.00 33.08
C LYS A 27 -6.54 41.01 34.01
N GLN A 28 -6.53 41.82 35.07
CA GLN A 28 -7.70 41.94 35.96
C GLN A 28 -8.92 42.54 35.26
N LYS A 29 -8.73 43.46 34.30
CA LYS A 29 -9.81 44.03 33.50
C LYS A 29 -10.39 42.99 32.54
N GLN A 30 -9.56 42.17 31.90
CA GLN A 30 -9.99 41.01 31.09
C GLN A 30 -10.82 40.02 31.92
N VAL A 31 -10.31 39.58 33.07
CA VAL A 31 -11.03 38.64 33.96
C VAL A 31 -12.37 39.22 34.47
N ARG A 32 -12.43 40.54 34.72
CA ARG A 32 -13.68 41.22 35.08
C ARG A 32 -14.67 41.32 33.92
N LEU A 33 -14.20 41.47 32.69
CA LEU A 33 -15.03 41.49 31.49
C LEU A 33 -15.55 40.09 31.15
N GLU A 34 -14.72 39.06 31.30
CA GLU A 34 -15.08 37.64 31.14
C GLU A 34 -16.19 37.21 32.13
N LYS A 35 -16.13 37.67 33.39
CA LYS A 35 -17.15 37.38 34.41
C LYS A 35 -18.49 38.11 34.21
N LYS A 36 -18.59 39.10 33.32
CA LYS A 36 -19.74 40.02 33.23
C LYS A 36 -20.74 39.69 32.11
N ASN A 37 -20.85 38.42 31.70
CA ASN A 37 -21.76 37.95 30.63
C ASN A 37 -21.44 38.51 29.23
N GLN A 38 -20.27 38.16 28.70
CA GLN A 38 -19.96 38.20 27.26
C GLN A 38 -19.68 36.78 26.70
N VAL A 39 -20.22 35.76 27.36
CA VAL A 39 -19.92 34.33 27.11
C VAL A 39 -20.55 33.82 25.81
N GLU A 40 -21.58 34.48 25.29
CA GLU A 40 -22.31 34.05 24.08
C GLU A 40 -21.48 34.20 22.79
N LYS A 41 -20.53 35.14 22.75
CA LYS A 41 -19.56 35.26 21.64
C LYS A 41 -18.44 34.21 21.71
N ASP A 42 -18.11 33.73 22.90
CA ASP A 42 -17.05 32.76 23.12
C ASP A 42 -17.55 31.33 22.82
N ASP A 43 -18.80 31.00 23.17
CA ASP A 43 -19.37 29.69 22.85
C ASP A 43 -19.61 29.46 21.35
N SER A 44 -20.06 30.48 20.61
CA SER A 44 -20.20 30.38 19.14
C SER A 44 -18.84 30.29 18.43
N GLN A 45 -17.83 31.03 18.89
CA GLN A 45 -16.46 30.93 18.36
C GLN A 45 -15.78 29.61 18.73
N ARG A 46 -16.00 29.08 19.94
CA ARG A 46 -15.53 27.76 20.36
C ARG A 46 -16.22 26.65 19.58
N GLN A 47 -17.53 26.72 19.37
CA GLN A 47 -18.26 25.73 18.57
C GLN A 47 -17.80 25.76 17.11
N ALA A 48 -17.63 26.94 16.51
CA ALA A 48 -17.07 27.07 15.16
C ALA A 48 -15.63 26.56 15.07
N ALA A 49 -14.80 26.80 16.10
CA ALA A 49 -13.44 26.27 16.16
C ALA A 49 -13.42 24.74 16.33
N LEU A 50 -14.32 24.16 17.11
CA LEU A 50 -14.47 22.72 17.28
C LEU A 50 -14.97 22.05 15.99
N GLN A 51 -15.94 22.66 15.30
CA GLN A 51 -16.42 22.19 13.99
C GLN A 51 -15.31 22.27 12.94
N ALA A 52 -14.59 23.40 12.85
CA ALA A 52 -13.46 23.55 11.94
C ALA A 52 -12.31 22.56 12.26
N GLN A 53 -12.07 22.24 13.53
CA GLN A 53 -11.11 21.20 13.92
C GLN A 53 -11.59 19.79 13.53
N ALA A 54 -12.87 19.49 13.73
CA ALA A 54 -13.46 18.20 13.35
C ALA A 54 -13.44 18.00 11.82
N GLU A 55 -13.76 19.03 11.04
CA GLU A 55 -13.70 18.99 9.58
C GLU A 55 -12.26 18.83 9.07
N LYS A 56 -11.29 19.52 9.69
CA LYS A 56 -9.86 19.32 9.37
C LYS A 56 -9.41 17.89 9.70
N LEU A 57 -9.78 17.39 10.87
CA LEU A 57 -9.42 16.04 11.30
C LEU A 57 -10.02 14.97 10.37
N ALA A 58 -11.28 15.13 9.97
CA ALA A 58 -11.92 14.24 9.01
C ALA A 58 -11.23 14.29 7.62
N ARG A 59 -10.87 15.48 7.14
CA ARG A 59 -10.13 15.63 5.88
C ARG A 59 -8.73 15.03 5.96
N ASP A 60 -8.02 15.24 7.05
CA ASP A 60 -6.67 14.71 7.27
C ASP A 60 -6.69 13.19 7.39
N GLN A 61 -7.71 12.61 8.03
CA GLN A 61 -7.91 11.16 8.07
C GLN A 61 -8.14 10.58 6.67
N GLU A 62 -8.99 11.20 5.86
CA GLU A 62 -9.25 10.74 4.49
C GLU A 62 -7.99 10.85 3.62
N LEU A 63 -7.25 11.96 3.71
CA LEU A 63 -5.96 12.11 3.01
C LEU A 63 -4.94 11.06 3.46
N ASN A 64 -4.86 10.78 4.76
CA ASN A 64 -3.97 9.75 5.29
C ASN A 64 -4.37 8.36 4.81
N ARG A 65 -5.68 8.05 4.76
CA ARG A 65 -6.18 6.78 4.23
C ARG A 65 -5.78 6.58 2.77
N GLN A 66 -5.97 7.61 1.93
CA GLN A 66 -5.57 7.57 0.53
C GLN A 66 -4.05 7.43 0.35
N GLN A 67 -3.26 8.04 1.22
CA GLN A 67 -1.80 7.89 1.22
C GLN A 67 -1.37 6.48 1.63
N GLN A 68 -2.01 5.91 2.65
CA GLN A 68 -1.78 4.54 3.12
C GLN A 68 -2.11 3.53 2.02
N GLU A 69 -3.29 3.63 1.40
CA GLU A 69 -3.69 2.76 0.29
C GLU A 69 -2.69 2.82 -0.87
N LYS A 70 -2.22 4.02 -1.24
CA LYS A 70 -1.18 4.19 -2.27
C LYS A 70 0.16 3.59 -1.85
N ALA A 71 0.55 3.73 -0.59
CA ALA A 71 1.78 3.17 -0.06
C ALA A 71 1.74 1.63 -0.05
N GLU A 72 0.63 1.04 0.35
CA GLU A 72 0.40 -0.40 0.34
C GLU A 72 0.42 -0.99 -1.07
N GLN A 73 -0.23 -0.34 -2.03
CA GLN A 73 -0.18 -0.75 -3.44
C GLN A 73 1.25 -0.71 -3.97
N LYS A 74 2.01 0.34 -3.66
CA LYS A 74 3.43 0.45 -4.04
C LYS A 74 4.28 -0.64 -3.36
N ALA A 75 4.05 -0.91 -2.09
CA ALA A 75 4.77 -1.95 -1.34
C ALA A 75 4.50 -3.34 -1.93
N ARG A 76 3.24 -3.64 -2.26
CA ARG A 76 2.85 -4.90 -2.92
C ARG A 76 3.53 -5.04 -4.29
N ALA A 77 3.49 -3.98 -5.11
CA ALA A 77 4.14 -3.97 -6.42
C ALA A 77 5.66 -4.17 -6.32
N ALA A 78 6.31 -3.54 -5.32
CA ALA A 78 7.73 -3.71 -5.06
C ALA A 78 8.07 -5.15 -4.62
N GLN A 79 7.24 -5.75 -3.75
CA GLN A 79 7.42 -7.13 -3.31
C GLN A 79 7.30 -8.11 -4.48
N ILE A 80 6.31 -7.93 -5.36
CA ILE A 80 6.16 -8.74 -6.58
C ILE A 80 7.38 -8.58 -7.48
N LYS A 81 7.85 -7.34 -7.68
CA LYS A 81 9.06 -7.06 -8.46
C LYS A 81 10.27 -7.83 -7.92
N GLN A 82 10.51 -7.77 -6.61
CA GLN A 82 11.63 -8.48 -5.98
C GLN A 82 11.50 -10.00 -6.12
N LEU A 83 10.28 -10.53 -5.98
CA LEU A 83 10.02 -11.96 -6.14
C LEU A 83 10.30 -12.43 -7.57
N ILE A 84 9.93 -11.64 -8.58
CA ILE A 84 10.26 -11.95 -9.98
C ILE A 84 11.76 -11.86 -10.21
N GLU A 85 12.42 -10.78 -9.76
CA GLU A 85 13.85 -10.57 -10.01
C GLU A 85 14.74 -11.63 -9.34
N SER A 86 14.33 -12.14 -8.18
CA SER A 86 15.06 -13.19 -7.44
C SER A 86 14.82 -14.60 -7.98
N SER A 87 13.68 -14.86 -8.63
CA SER A 87 13.30 -16.20 -9.10
C SER A 87 13.35 -16.38 -10.62
N ARG A 88 13.53 -15.29 -11.39
CA ARG A 88 13.59 -15.36 -12.85
C ARG A 88 14.74 -16.25 -13.34
N LEU A 89 14.43 -17.02 -14.37
CA LEU A 89 15.43 -17.77 -15.12
C LEU A 89 16.19 -16.84 -16.07
N PRO A 90 17.46 -17.17 -16.40
CA PRO A 90 18.23 -16.40 -17.38
C PRO A 90 17.54 -16.43 -18.74
N LYS A 91 17.60 -15.31 -19.45
CA LYS A 91 17.09 -15.23 -20.83
C LYS A 91 17.95 -16.07 -21.74
N LEU A 92 17.31 -16.89 -22.55
CA LEU A 92 17.97 -17.72 -23.54
C LEU A 92 17.91 -17.04 -24.91
N THR A 93 19.02 -17.12 -25.64
CA THR A 93 19.11 -16.68 -27.04
C THR A 93 19.07 -17.91 -27.93
N THR A 94 17.90 -18.52 -28.02
CA THR A 94 17.64 -19.70 -28.86
C THR A 94 16.78 -19.33 -30.07
N GLU A 95 16.84 -20.14 -31.12
CA GLU A 95 15.97 -20.03 -32.30
C GLU A 95 14.56 -20.60 -32.05
N ASP A 96 14.39 -21.34 -30.95
CA ASP A 96 13.13 -21.92 -30.53
C ASP A 96 12.27 -20.94 -29.74
N TYR A 97 10.99 -20.86 -30.10
CA TYR A 97 10.01 -19.99 -29.45
C TYR A 97 8.87 -20.77 -28.79
N TYR A 98 8.41 -20.27 -27.65
CA TYR A 98 7.17 -20.67 -26.99
C TYR A 98 6.11 -19.60 -27.21
N ASN A 99 4.95 -20.00 -27.71
CA ASN A 99 3.83 -19.09 -27.98
C ASN A 99 2.83 -19.14 -26.85
N PHE A 100 2.35 -17.97 -26.43
CA PHE A 100 1.36 -17.82 -25.37
C PHE A 100 0.45 -16.63 -25.69
N VAL A 101 -0.72 -16.57 -25.05
CA VAL A 101 -1.69 -15.50 -25.27
C VAL A 101 -1.63 -14.51 -24.13
N ASP A 102 -1.50 -13.23 -24.46
CA ASP A 102 -1.61 -12.11 -23.53
C ASP A 102 -2.46 -11.01 -24.16
N GLU A 103 -3.45 -10.48 -23.42
CA GLU A 103 -4.36 -9.41 -23.90
C GLU A 103 -4.97 -9.70 -25.29
N LYS A 104 -5.39 -10.95 -25.55
CA LYS A 104 -5.95 -11.44 -26.84
C LYS A 104 -4.95 -11.47 -28.02
N LYS A 105 -3.65 -11.29 -27.77
CA LYS A 105 -2.60 -11.37 -28.79
C LYS A 105 -1.68 -12.54 -28.49
N VAL A 106 -1.26 -13.23 -29.55
CA VAL A 106 -0.21 -14.25 -29.42
C VAL A 106 1.14 -13.54 -29.30
N LYS A 107 1.87 -13.89 -28.25
CA LYS A 107 3.22 -13.44 -27.93
C LYS A 107 4.16 -14.64 -27.99
N ARG A 108 5.45 -14.38 -28.16
CA ARG A 108 6.49 -15.40 -28.25
C ARG A 108 7.65 -15.09 -27.32
N LEU A 109 8.23 -16.13 -26.75
CA LEU A 109 9.41 -16.07 -25.90
C LEU A 109 10.45 -17.10 -26.35
N SER A 110 11.72 -16.71 -26.43
CA SER A 110 12.81 -17.66 -26.72
C SER A 110 12.97 -18.65 -25.58
N VAL A 111 12.94 -19.95 -25.90
CA VAL A 111 13.05 -21.06 -24.94
C VAL A 111 13.93 -22.15 -25.50
N ASN A 112 14.44 -23.04 -24.65
CA ASN A 112 14.97 -24.33 -25.09
C ASN A 112 13.93 -25.45 -24.86
N ASN A 113 14.22 -26.66 -25.35
CA ASN A 113 13.34 -27.83 -25.19
C ASN A 113 12.98 -28.12 -23.73
N LEU A 114 13.93 -27.97 -22.80
CA LEU A 114 13.70 -28.23 -21.38
C LEU A 114 12.74 -27.20 -20.76
N MET A 115 12.90 -25.92 -21.07
CA MET A 115 11.98 -24.87 -20.60
C MET A 115 10.60 -25.02 -21.23
N ARG A 116 10.52 -25.37 -22.51
CA ARG A 116 9.24 -25.67 -23.20
C ARG A 116 8.49 -26.78 -22.47
N ASP A 117 9.14 -27.90 -22.19
CA ASP A 117 8.52 -29.03 -21.49
C ASP A 117 8.06 -28.64 -20.08
N LYS A 118 8.90 -27.94 -19.31
CA LYS A 118 8.53 -27.46 -17.97
C LYS A 118 7.41 -26.42 -17.96
N LEU A 119 7.31 -25.58 -18.99
CA LEU A 119 6.18 -24.66 -19.18
C LEU A 119 4.89 -25.42 -19.50
N SER A 120 4.96 -26.40 -20.42
CA SER A 120 3.83 -27.25 -20.78
C SER A 120 3.30 -28.02 -19.57
N ARG A 121 4.18 -28.63 -18.76
CA ARG A 121 3.84 -29.37 -17.54
C ARG A 121 3.46 -28.48 -16.35
N GLY A 122 3.48 -27.16 -16.48
CA GLY A 122 3.08 -26.24 -15.41
C GLY A 122 4.06 -26.11 -14.24
N SER A 123 5.30 -26.60 -14.38
CA SER A 123 6.38 -26.39 -13.39
C SER A 123 7.02 -25.01 -13.51
N LEU A 124 6.94 -24.38 -14.68
CA LEU A 124 7.32 -22.99 -14.94
C LEU A 124 6.10 -22.16 -15.33
N ALA A 125 6.20 -20.85 -15.11
CA ALA A 125 5.17 -19.88 -15.45
C ALA A 125 5.75 -18.68 -16.18
N ILE A 126 4.91 -18.01 -16.98
CA ILE A 126 5.25 -16.77 -17.69
C ILE A 126 4.62 -15.60 -16.94
N VAL A 127 5.43 -14.61 -16.59
CA VAL A 127 4.99 -13.40 -15.87
C VAL A 127 5.38 -12.13 -16.62
N ARG A 128 4.62 -11.06 -16.41
CA ARG A 128 4.89 -9.73 -16.99
C ARG A 128 5.80 -8.91 -16.07
N HIS A 129 6.96 -8.51 -16.57
CA HIS A 129 7.93 -7.74 -15.79
C HIS A 129 8.78 -6.80 -16.67
N GLY A 130 9.05 -5.59 -16.18
CA GLY A 130 9.95 -4.64 -16.86
C GLY A 130 9.53 -4.24 -18.30
N GLY A 131 8.25 -4.37 -18.67
CA GLY A 131 7.78 -4.13 -20.03
C GLY A 131 7.90 -5.32 -20.99
N GLY A 132 8.38 -6.47 -20.49
CA GLY A 132 8.45 -7.72 -21.24
C GLY A 132 7.91 -8.91 -20.45
N TYR A 133 8.35 -10.10 -20.83
CA TYR A 133 7.97 -11.37 -20.23
C TYR A 133 9.19 -12.07 -19.66
N GLU A 134 9.02 -12.68 -18.49
CA GLU A 134 10.05 -13.44 -17.79
C GLU A 134 9.48 -14.82 -17.43
N VAL A 135 10.36 -15.81 -17.32
CA VAL A 135 10.00 -17.17 -16.86
C VAL A 135 10.44 -17.35 -15.43
N ILE A 136 9.53 -17.81 -14.58
CA ILE A 136 9.78 -18.08 -13.17
C ILE A 136 9.30 -19.49 -12.79
N PRO A 137 9.84 -20.09 -11.71
CA PRO A 137 9.29 -21.29 -11.10
C PRO A 137 7.84 -21.12 -10.65
N ARG A 138 7.08 -22.22 -10.69
CA ARG A 138 5.70 -22.29 -10.22
C ARG A 138 5.53 -21.72 -8.81
N GLU A 139 6.40 -22.07 -7.87
CA GLU A 139 6.29 -21.60 -6.48
C GLU A 139 6.31 -20.07 -6.37
N ALA A 140 7.17 -19.40 -7.15
CA ALA A 140 7.21 -17.95 -7.20
C ALA A 140 5.95 -17.41 -7.90
N ALA A 141 5.48 -18.07 -8.96
CA ALA A 141 4.26 -17.67 -9.67
C ALA A 141 3.01 -17.73 -8.79
N LEU A 142 2.85 -18.77 -7.97
CA LEU A 142 1.74 -18.89 -7.02
C LEU A 142 1.74 -17.76 -6.00
N LYS A 143 2.91 -17.45 -5.42
CA LYS A 143 3.08 -16.31 -4.51
C LYS A 143 2.74 -14.97 -5.19
N ILE A 144 3.07 -14.80 -6.47
CA ILE A 144 2.68 -13.61 -7.23
C ILE A 144 1.18 -13.60 -7.47
N GLN A 145 0.58 -14.73 -7.84
CA GLN A 145 -0.85 -14.87 -8.12
C GLN A 145 -1.72 -14.49 -6.92
N GLU A 146 -1.33 -14.88 -5.70
CA GLU A 146 -1.99 -14.49 -4.44
C GLU A 146 -1.99 -12.97 -4.21
N ARG A 147 -0.98 -12.27 -4.73
CA ARG A 147 -0.79 -10.81 -4.50
C ARG A 147 -1.40 -9.99 -5.63
N ASP A 148 -1.11 -10.37 -6.87
CA ASP A 148 -1.57 -9.75 -8.10
C ASP A 148 -1.66 -10.81 -9.22
N PRO A 149 -2.87 -11.33 -9.49
CA PRO A 149 -3.06 -12.34 -10.53
C PRO A 149 -2.84 -11.78 -11.94
N GLN A 150 -2.98 -10.47 -12.16
CA GLN A 150 -2.76 -9.86 -13.48
C GLN A 150 -1.30 -9.91 -13.93
N ARG A 151 -0.38 -10.17 -12.99
CA ARG A 151 1.05 -10.29 -13.29
C ARG A 151 1.42 -11.65 -13.88
N VAL A 152 0.61 -12.67 -13.64
CA VAL A 152 0.81 -14.02 -14.17
C VAL A 152 0.07 -14.13 -15.50
N VAL A 153 0.82 -14.36 -16.57
CA VAL A 153 0.27 -14.44 -17.94
C VAL A 153 -0.17 -15.88 -18.22
N GLN A 154 0.68 -16.84 -17.87
CA GLN A 154 0.39 -18.26 -18.06
C GLN A 154 0.95 -19.08 -16.91
N LEU A 155 0.09 -19.91 -16.33
CA LEU A 155 0.42 -20.94 -15.36
C LEU A 155 -0.43 -22.16 -15.66
N ASN A 156 0.16 -23.18 -16.27
CA ASN A 156 -0.56 -24.42 -16.57
C ASN A 156 -0.80 -25.24 -15.29
N VAL A 157 -1.83 -26.08 -15.31
CA VAL A 157 -2.04 -27.09 -14.27
C VAL A 157 -0.89 -28.10 -14.34
N GLN A 158 -0.39 -28.57 -13.19
CA GLN A 158 0.60 -29.63 -13.20
C GLN A 158 -0.07 -30.90 -13.68
N THR A 159 0.31 -31.35 -14.87
CA THR A 159 0.03 -32.70 -15.32
C THR A 159 1.13 -33.57 -14.74
N GLU A 160 0.87 -34.20 -13.60
CA GLU A 160 1.60 -35.39 -13.22
C GLU A 160 1.32 -36.43 -14.32
N ALA A 161 2.36 -37.08 -14.84
CA ALA A 161 2.14 -38.23 -15.71
C ALA A 161 1.26 -39.22 -14.93
N PRO A 162 0.21 -39.82 -15.53
CA PRO A 162 -0.62 -40.78 -14.83
C PRO A 162 0.29 -41.85 -14.22
N ASP A 163 0.14 -42.04 -12.91
CA ASP A 163 0.89 -43.05 -12.17
C ASP A 163 0.56 -44.41 -12.81
N ALA A 164 1.59 -45.20 -13.15
CA ALA A 164 1.42 -46.41 -13.93
C ALA A 164 0.66 -47.54 -13.18
N ASP A 165 0.30 -47.30 -11.92
CA ASP A 165 -0.38 -48.23 -11.01
C ASP A 165 -1.71 -47.68 -10.46
N ASP A 166 -2.40 -46.75 -11.14
CA ASP A 166 -3.74 -46.31 -10.71
C ASP A 166 -4.87 -47.24 -11.26
N PRO A 167 -5.51 -48.07 -10.40
CA PRO A 167 -6.61 -48.95 -10.81
C PRO A 167 -7.91 -48.21 -11.20
N TYR A 168 -7.99 -46.88 -11.06
CA TYR A 168 -9.18 -46.06 -11.36
C TYR A 168 -9.07 -45.16 -12.60
N ALA A 169 -8.02 -45.29 -13.42
CA ALA A 169 -7.86 -44.52 -14.68
C ALA A 169 -8.99 -44.72 -15.71
N ALA A 170 -9.89 -45.70 -15.50
CA ALA A 170 -11.03 -45.98 -16.37
C ALA A 170 -12.27 -45.12 -16.13
N TYR A 171 -12.31 -44.27 -15.08
CA TYR A 171 -13.49 -43.45 -14.78
C TYR A 171 -13.28 -41.98 -15.18
N GLN A 172 -13.32 -41.71 -16.49
CA GLN A 172 -13.46 -40.34 -16.99
C GLN A 172 -14.84 -39.80 -16.58
N ILE A 173 -14.85 -38.73 -15.77
CA ILE A 173 -16.05 -37.98 -15.45
C ILE A 173 -16.48 -37.22 -16.71
N PRO A 174 -17.69 -37.45 -17.26
CA PRO A 174 -18.15 -36.75 -18.46
C PRO A 174 -18.39 -35.27 -18.14
N ASP A 175 -17.78 -34.41 -18.96
CA ASP A 175 -17.86 -32.96 -18.91
C ASP A 175 -19.22 -32.48 -19.46
N ASP A 176 -20.30 -32.77 -18.74
CA ASP A 176 -21.65 -32.29 -19.05
C ASP A 176 -22.10 -31.33 -17.95
N LEU A 177 -21.87 -30.03 -18.18
CA LEU A 177 -22.73 -28.91 -17.79
C LEU A 177 -22.04 -27.57 -18.10
N MET A 178 -21.96 -27.23 -19.39
CA MET A 178 -21.84 -25.83 -19.83
C MET A 178 -22.88 -25.60 -20.93
N TRP A 179 -23.96 -24.90 -20.56
CA TRP A 179 -24.88 -24.25 -21.48
C TRP A 179 -24.27 -22.93 -21.96
#